data_AF-A0A958VVN7-F1
#
_entry.id   AF-A0A958VVN7-F1
#
_cell.length_a   1.000
_cell.length_b   1.000
_cell.length_c   1.000
_cell.angle_alpha   90.00
_cell.angle_beta   90.00
_cell.angle_gamma   90.00
#
_symmetry.space_group_name_H-M   'P 1'
#
loop_
_entity.id
_entity.type
_entity.pdbx_description
1 polymer ?
#
loop_
_entity_poly.entity_id
_entity_poly.type
_entity_poly.pdbx_seq_one_letter_code
_entity_poly.pdbx_strand_id
1 'polypeptide(L)'
;MSDALFNSFPGSDKKAWKEAAQKELSGKDPFTELTFETGSITLKPYYDESDTDDLQPETLDVAQDIYLGPRGWFNTPKILVQDESESNKTALNHLNNGADALLFEINTPVSLDKLFSGINLPYCGVFFMVDAAQSALITDFEQYVKGKQVDTSQLIGGFFWTSPISSNIVANSNTIKHWNRFNPLGIVVKPNSDPSVEIAEALWEAATVIADTGKDSVSKICFSVNTGTDFFSDIAKLKCLRRLWQQIQGAYNVTQTHLHIHGISSSWTDEKYSPNGNMIKSTTSALSAVLGGCDSITVESEDVKSSFKERVARNVLNILREESKLNQPADPIAGSYFLEDYIEQLSQTAWQRFQDLVKS
;
A
#
# COMPACT_ATOMS: atom_id res chain seq x y z
N MET A 1 9.99 -17.96 34.73
CA MET A 1 10.80 -16.87 35.30
C MET A 1 9.96 -15.62 35.23
N SER A 2 9.22 -15.32 36.30
CA SER A 2 8.56 -14.03 36.50
C SER A 2 9.58 -13.11 37.18
N ASP A 3 10.64 -12.77 36.46
CA ASP A 3 11.62 -11.84 37.00
C ASP A 3 11.03 -10.46 36.94
N ALA A 4 10.72 -9.94 38.12
CA ALA A 4 10.15 -8.64 38.38
C ALA A 4 11.13 -7.52 38.02
N LEU A 5 11.37 -7.33 36.72
CA LEU A 5 12.27 -6.32 36.17
C LEU A 5 11.93 -4.91 36.65
N PHE A 6 10.64 -4.63 36.91
CA PHE A 6 10.16 -3.28 37.23
C PHE A 6 9.58 -3.11 38.64
N ASN A 7 9.37 -4.17 39.42
CA ASN A 7 8.82 -4.05 40.78
C ASN A 7 9.85 -3.56 41.81
N SER A 8 11.12 -3.48 41.42
CA SER A 8 12.21 -2.96 42.27
C SER A 8 12.29 -1.44 42.25
N PHE A 9 11.53 -0.77 41.37
CA PHE A 9 11.48 0.68 41.23
C PHE A 9 10.04 1.17 41.37
N PRO A 10 9.81 2.43 41.80
CA PRO A 10 8.51 3.06 41.65
C PRO A 10 8.09 3.03 40.18
N GLY A 11 6.82 2.72 39.90
CA GLY A 11 6.28 2.82 38.54
C GLY A 11 6.48 4.22 37.98
N SER A 12 6.84 4.32 36.70
CA SER A 12 6.94 5.59 35.98
C SER A 12 5.72 5.72 35.08
N ASP A 13 4.83 6.66 35.41
CA ASP A 13 3.68 7.03 34.58
C ASP A 13 4.01 8.24 33.69
N LYS A 14 3.10 8.60 32.77
CA LYS A 14 3.24 9.80 31.91
C LYS A 14 3.50 11.08 32.70
N LYS A 15 2.98 11.19 33.93
CA LYS A 15 3.23 12.35 34.80
C LYS A 15 4.68 12.39 35.28
N ALA A 16 5.21 11.27 35.76
CA ALA A 16 6.60 11.16 36.17
C ALA A 16 7.56 11.45 35.01
N TRP A 17 7.25 10.96 33.80
CA TRP A 17 8.01 11.28 32.59
C TRP A 17 7.97 12.79 32.28
N LYS A 18 6.77 13.41 32.32
CA LYS A 18 6.59 14.84 32.08
C LYS A 18 7.43 15.69 33.05
N GLU A 19 7.39 15.36 34.34
CA GLU A 19 8.16 16.07 35.37
C GLU A 19 9.68 15.95 35.16
N ALA A 20 10.16 14.79 34.70
CA ALA A 20 11.57 14.60 34.36
C ALA A 20 11.97 15.41 33.12
N ALA A 21 11.23 15.31 32.03
CA ALA A 21 11.50 16.05 30.79
C ALA A 21 11.41 17.57 31.00
N GLN A 22 10.44 18.04 31.80
CA GLN A 22 10.31 19.45 32.14
C GLN A 22 11.55 20.00 32.88
N LYS A 23 12.21 19.20 33.74
CA LYS A 23 13.46 19.61 34.40
C LYS A 23 14.59 19.78 33.39
N GLU A 24 14.70 18.89 32.41
CA GLU A 24 15.70 18.99 31.33
C GLU A 24 15.42 20.18 30.41
N LEU A 25 14.14 20.50 30.19
CA LEU A 25 13.69 21.65 29.39
C LEU A 25 13.65 22.97 30.19
N SER A 26 14.39 23.07 31.30
CA SER A 26 14.47 24.29 32.11
C SER A 26 13.10 24.84 32.57
N GLY A 27 12.18 23.93 32.89
CA GLY A 27 10.84 24.25 33.40
C GLY A 27 9.75 24.38 32.33
N LYS A 28 10.09 24.27 31.04
CA LYS A 28 9.10 24.32 29.94
C LYS A 28 8.33 23.01 29.79
N ASP A 29 7.08 23.09 29.32
CA ASP A 29 6.24 21.90 29.12
C ASP A 29 6.72 21.08 27.91
N PRO A 30 7.17 19.82 28.09
CA PRO A 30 7.62 18.97 27.00
C PRO A 30 6.55 18.72 25.93
N PHE A 31 5.27 18.67 26.30
CA PHE A 31 4.17 18.46 25.34
C PHE A 31 3.85 19.70 24.50
N THR A 32 4.42 20.85 24.85
CA THR A 32 4.36 22.05 24.01
C THR A 32 5.64 22.21 23.19
N GLU A 33 6.81 21.91 23.77
CA GLU A 33 8.10 22.20 23.14
C GLU A 33 8.61 21.10 22.21
N LEU A 34 8.25 19.83 22.44
CA LEU A 34 8.79 18.68 21.71
C LEU A 34 7.76 17.99 20.80
N THR A 35 6.55 18.54 20.74
CA THR A 35 5.52 18.09 19.83
C THR A 35 5.91 18.45 18.40
N PHE A 36 5.63 17.56 17.46
CA PHE A 36 5.92 17.77 16.04
C PHE A 36 4.68 17.52 15.19
N GLU A 37 4.54 18.31 14.13
CA GLU A 37 3.41 18.24 13.21
C GLU A 37 3.78 17.41 11.98
N THR A 38 2.83 16.59 11.53
CA THR A 38 2.89 15.87 10.25
C THR A 38 1.57 16.06 9.52
N GLY A 39 1.58 16.87 8.46
CA GLY A 39 0.34 17.33 7.83
C GLY A 39 -0.55 18.08 8.81
N SER A 40 -1.77 17.58 9.01
CA SER A 40 -2.74 18.10 9.98
C SER A 40 -2.69 17.42 11.35
N ILE A 41 -1.74 16.49 11.57
CA ILE A 41 -1.70 15.67 12.77
C ILE A 41 -0.55 16.08 13.69
N THR A 42 -0.90 16.25 14.97
CA THR A 42 0.00 16.66 16.03
C THR A 42 0.48 15.43 16.82
N LEU A 43 1.78 15.19 16.81
CA LEU A 43 2.39 14.02 17.45
C LEU A 43 3.11 14.37 18.75
N LYS A 44 2.77 13.64 19.81
CA LYS A 44 3.32 13.82 21.16
C LYS A 44 4.76 13.25 21.20
N PRO A 45 5.65 13.80 22.04
CA PRO A 45 7.00 13.25 22.24
C PRO A 45 7.01 11.93 23.03
N TYR A 46 5.90 11.57 23.69
CA TYR A 46 5.79 10.38 24.53
C TYR A 46 4.34 9.86 24.55
N TYR A 47 4.22 8.54 24.53
CA TYR A 47 2.95 7.81 24.55
C TYR A 47 3.00 6.68 25.59
N ASP A 48 1.88 6.40 26.24
CA ASP A 48 1.68 5.24 27.12
C ASP A 48 0.29 4.62 26.93
N GLU A 49 -0.04 3.63 27.75
CA GLU A 49 -1.31 2.89 27.68
C GLU A 49 -2.55 3.82 27.69
N SER A 50 -2.46 4.94 28.42
CA SER A 50 -3.57 5.88 28.57
C SER A 50 -3.92 6.62 27.27
N ASP A 51 -3.06 6.58 26.25
CA ASP A 51 -3.37 7.14 24.92
C ASP A 51 -4.20 6.19 24.07
N THR A 52 -4.40 4.94 24.54
CA THR A 52 -5.07 3.88 23.78
C THR A 52 -6.30 3.28 24.47
N ASP A 53 -6.64 3.73 25.68
CA ASP A 53 -7.71 3.13 26.52
C ASP A 53 -9.07 3.00 25.81
N ASP A 54 -9.42 3.96 24.95
CA ASP A 54 -10.69 4.00 24.23
C ASP A 54 -10.56 3.60 22.75
N LEU A 55 -9.38 3.17 22.32
CA LEU A 55 -9.12 2.86 20.91
C LEU A 55 -9.43 1.39 20.60
N GLN A 56 -9.94 1.16 19.40
CA GLN A 56 -10.01 -0.20 18.83
C GLN A 56 -8.76 -0.40 17.96
N PRO A 57 -7.84 -1.30 18.35
CA PRO A 57 -6.61 -1.52 17.60
C PRO A 57 -6.91 -1.99 16.17
N GLU A 58 -6.26 -1.38 15.19
CA GLU A 58 -6.35 -1.83 13.79
C GLU A 58 -5.29 -2.90 13.54
N THR A 59 -5.68 -4.17 13.61
CA THR A 59 -4.79 -5.31 13.34
C THR A 59 -4.90 -5.78 11.90
N LEU A 60 -3.77 -6.04 11.26
CA LEU A 60 -3.77 -6.68 9.94
C LEU A 60 -4.24 -8.13 10.02
N ASP A 61 -5.08 -8.51 9.06
CA ASP A 61 -5.50 -9.90 8.88
C ASP A 61 -4.32 -10.81 8.53
N VAL A 62 -4.39 -12.04 9.02
CA VAL A 62 -3.45 -13.11 8.64
C VAL A 62 -3.63 -13.41 7.16
N ALA A 63 -2.53 -13.34 6.41
CA ALA A 63 -2.54 -13.69 4.99
C ALA A 63 -2.99 -15.15 4.82
N GLN A 64 -3.88 -15.37 3.85
CA GLN A 64 -4.42 -16.71 3.56
C GLN A 64 -3.44 -17.58 2.77
N ASP A 65 -2.36 -17.00 2.24
CA ASP A 65 -1.36 -17.72 1.48
C ASP A 65 -0.32 -18.37 2.38
N ILE A 66 -0.44 -19.70 2.54
CA ILE A 66 0.43 -20.50 3.38
C ILE A 66 1.91 -20.42 2.96
N TYR A 67 2.22 -20.08 1.71
CA TYR A 67 3.59 -19.99 1.21
C TYR A 67 4.25 -18.66 1.54
N LEU A 68 3.46 -17.60 1.72
CA LEU A 68 3.97 -16.28 2.07
C LEU A 68 4.11 -16.07 3.58
N GLY A 69 3.48 -16.93 4.39
CA GLY A 69 3.45 -16.81 5.85
C GLY A 69 2.35 -15.85 6.34
N PRO A 70 2.20 -15.67 7.66
CA PRO A 70 1.13 -14.85 8.24
C PRO A 70 1.04 -13.41 7.74
N ARG A 71 2.15 -12.81 7.31
CA ARG A 71 2.17 -11.53 6.58
C ARG A 71 2.75 -11.73 5.18
N GLY A 72 1.88 -11.87 4.20
CA GLY A 72 2.25 -12.08 2.79
C GLY A 72 2.02 -10.86 1.91
N TRP A 73 3.00 -10.54 1.07
CA TRP A 73 2.92 -9.51 0.03
C TRP A 73 3.52 -10.02 -1.28
N PHE A 74 3.12 -9.48 -2.43
CA PHE A 74 3.74 -9.75 -3.72
C PHE A 74 4.89 -8.78 -4.00
N ASN A 75 6.10 -9.29 -4.24
CA ASN A 75 7.20 -8.53 -4.83
C ASN A 75 6.89 -8.26 -6.30
N THR A 76 6.61 -7.00 -6.64
CA THR A 76 5.99 -6.62 -7.92
C THR A 76 6.84 -5.60 -8.68
N PRO A 77 7.94 -5.99 -9.34
CA PRO A 77 8.72 -5.04 -10.14
C PRO A 77 7.90 -4.38 -11.24
N LYS A 78 8.11 -3.08 -11.45
CA LYS A 78 7.45 -2.30 -12.48
C LYS A 78 8.22 -2.33 -13.80
N ILE A 79 7.50 -2.52 -14.90
CA ILE A 79 8.05 -2.57 -16.25
C ILE A 79 7.31 -1.56 -17.12
N LEU A 80 8.01 -0.52 -17.57
CA LEU A 80 7.50 0.37 -18.61
C LEU A 80 7.52 -0.35 -19.97
N VAL A 81 6.36 -0.50 -20.60
CA VAL A 81 6.23 -1.21 -21.86
C VAL A 81 6.42 -0.25 -23.03
N GLN A 82 7.59 -0.32 -23.67
CA GLN A 82 7.93 0.41 -24.90
C GLN A 82 8.07 -0.54 -26.11
N ASP A 83 8.55 -1.76 -25.87
CA ASP A 83 8.62 -2.85 -26.83
C ASP A 83 8.20 -4.14 -26.11
N GLU A 84 7.19 -4.85 -26.62
CA GLU A 84 6.61 -5.97 -25.88
C GLU A 84 7.57 -7.16 -25.76
N SER A 85 8.50 -7.33 -26.70
CA SER A 85 9.45 -8.45 -26.67
C SER A 85 10.59 -8.20 -25.68
N GLU A 86 11.10 -6.98 -25.63
CA GLU A 86 12.09 -6.58 -24.60
C GLU A 86 11.45 -6.52 -23.21
N SER A 87 10.24 -5.99 -23.09
CA SER A 87 9.50 -6.00 -21.81
C SER A 87 9.20 -7.43 -21.33
N ASN A 88 8.90 -8.37 -22.24
CA ASN A 88 8.73 -9.78 -21.91
C ASN A 88 10.02 -10.41 -21.37
N LYS A 89 11.18 -10.14 -21.99
CA LYS A 89 12.48 -10.63 -21.47
C LYS A 89 12.75 -10.11 -20.07
N THR A 90 12.48 -8.83 -19.83
CA THR A 90 12.61 -8.20 -18.50
C THR A 90 11.67 -8.85 -17.50
N ALA A 91 10.40 -9.05 -17.86
CA ALA A 91 9.40 -9.73 -17.04
C ALA A 91 9.84 -11.14 -16.62
N LEU A 92 10.26 -11.96 -17.58
CA LEU A 92 10.77 -13.31 -17.31
C LEU A 92 12.02 -13.28 -16.42
N ASN A 93 12.90 -12.29 -16.60
CA ASN A 93 14.06 -12.12 -15.73
C ASN A 93 13.65 -11.79 -14.28
N HIS A 94 12.65 -10.93 -14.05
CA HIS A 94 12.16 -10.66 -12.70
C HIS A 94 11.55 -11.91 -12.06
N LEU A 95 10.65 -12.60 -12.77
CA LEU A 95 9.98 -13.82 -12.27
C LEU A 95 10.99 -14.93 -11.93
N ASN A 96 11.96 -15.17 -12.81
CA ASN A 96 13.01 -16.18 -12.57
C ASN A 96 13.97 -15.82 -11.42
N ASN A 97 13.93 -14.59 -10.90
CA ASN A 97 14.82 -14.11 -9.86
C ASN A 97 14.08 -13.59 -8.61
N GLY A 98 12.89 -14.16 -8.32
CA GLY A 98 12.20 -13.98 -7.06
C GLY A 98 11.20 -12.83 -7.02
N ALA A 99 10.69 -12.37 -8.16
CA ALA A 99 9.47 -11.58 -8.19
C ALA A 99 8.24 -12.52 -8.13
N ASP A 100 7.24 -12.15 -7.33
CA ASP A 100 5.99 -12.92 -7.21
C ASP A 100 4.93 -12.41 -8.21
N ALA A 101 5.07 -11.15 -8.66
CA ALA A 101 4.15 -10.49 -9.56
C ALA A 101 4.87 -9.46 -10.44
N LEU A 102 4.15 -8.89 -11.41
CA LEU A 102 4.65 -7.86 -12.32
C LEU A 102 3.65 -6.71 -12.42
N LEU A 103 4.15 -5.48 -12.47
CA LEU A 103 3.36 -4.28 -12.76
C LEU A 103 3.76 -3.72 -14.13
N PHE A 104 2.91 -3.89 -15.13
CA PHE A 104 3.15 -3.34 -16.46
C PHE A 104 2.59 -1.92 -16.57
N GLU A 105 3.47 -0.94 -16.78
CA GLU A 105 3.06 0.43 -17.11
C GLU A 105 2.88 0.54 -18.63
N ILE A 106 1.64 0.76 -19.06
CA ILE A 106 1.24 0.72 -20.48
C ILE A 106 0.61 2.04 -20.87
N ASN A 107 1.30 2.77 -21.76
CA ASN A 107 0.88 4.09 -22.24
C ASN A 107 0.42 4.07 -23.71
N THR A 108 0.63 2.95 -24.41
CA THR A 108 0.24 2.74 -25.81
C THR A 108 -0.33 1.33 -25.96
N PRO A 109 -1.17 1.05 -26.98
CA PRO A 109 -1.68 -0.29 -27.23
C PRO A 109 -0.54 -1.31 -27.41
N VAL A 110 -0.72 -2.52 -26.88
CA VAL A 110 0.30 -3.58 -26.86
C VAL A 110 -0.24 -4.93 -27.34
N SER A 111 0.64 -5.76 -27.88
CA SER A 111 0.34 -7.17 -28.15
C SER A 111 0.54 -8.03 -26.90
N LEU A 112 -0.56 -8.50 -26.30
CA LEU A 112 -0.53 -9.39 -25.12
C LEU A 112 0.12 -10.75 -25.40
N ASP A 113 0.02 -11.28 -26.61
CA ASP A 113 0.73 -12.51 -27.00
C ASP A 113 2.25 -12.37 -26.94
N LYS A 114 2.79 -11.21 -27.35
CA LYS A 114 4.23 -10.93 -27.22
C LYS A 114 4.60 -10.67 -25.77
N LEU A 115 3.82 -9.83 -25.08
CA LEU A 115 4.11 -9.39 -23.72
C LEU A 115 4.12 -10.55 -22.72
N PHE A 116 3.21 -11.50 -22.87
CA PHE A 116 3.08 -12.68 -22.00
C PHE A 116 3.68 -13.97 -22.57
N SER A 117 4.50 -13.88 -23.63
CA SER A 117 5.17 -15.05 -24.18
C SER A 117 5.98 -15.79 -23.10
N GLY A 118 5.66 -17.06 -22.86
CA GLY A 118 6.34 -17.86 -21.84
C GLY A 118 6.00 -17.52 -20.38
N ILE A 119 5.07 -16.58 -20.12
CA ILE A 119 4.59 -16.24 -18.78
C ILE A 119 3.32 -17.04 -18.49
N ASN A 120 3.30 -17.75 -17.36
CA ASN A 120 2.17 -18.58 -16.95
C ASN A 120 1.31 -17.84 -15.91
N LEU A 121 0.26 -17.16 -16.37
CA LEU A 121 -0.53 -16.21 -15.55
C LEU A 121 -1.06 -16.78 -14.22
N PRO A 122 -1.50 -18.05 -14.10
CA PRO A 122 -1.90 -18.65 -12.83
C PRO A 122 -0.82 -18.72 -11.74
N TYR A 123 0.46 -18.53 -12.09
CA TYR A 123 1.59 -18.70 -11.16
C TYR A 123 2.27 -17.39 -10.76
N CYS A 124 1.78 -16.25 -11.22
CA CYS A 124 2.30 -14.94 -10.85
C CYS A 124 1.19 -13.88 -10.83
N GLY A 125 1.33 -12.87 -9.97
CA GLY A 125 0.43 -11.72 -10.02
C GLY A 125 0.69 -10.86 -11.27
N VAL A 126 -0.37 -10.34 -11.89
CA VAL A 126 -0.26 -9.47 -13.06
C VAL A 126 -1.08 -8.21 -12.85
N PHE A 127 -0.38 -7.09 -12.69
CA PHE A 127 -0.95 -5.78 -12.49
C PHE A 127 -0.63 -4.86 -13.66
N PHE A 128 -1.49 -3.89 -13.90
CA PHE A 128 -1.33 -2.89 -14.94
C PHE A 128 -1.44 -1.49 -14.33
N MET A 129 -0.50 -0.61 -14.68
CA MET A 129 -0.60 0.82 -14.41
C MET A 129 -0.91 1.51 -15.74
N VAL A 130 -2.08 2.15 -15.84
CA VAL A 130 -2.62 2.60 -17.13
C VAL A 130 -3.36 3.91 -17.03
N ASP A 131 -3.31 4.69 -18.11
CA ASP A 131 -4.17 5.85 -18.29
C ASP A 131 -5.54 5.45 -18.89
N ALA A 132 -6.57 6.27 -18.67
CA ALA A 132 -7.91 6.05 -19.19
C ALA A 132 -7.97 5.93 -20.74
N ALA A 133 -7.02 6.54 -21.46
CA ALA A 133 -6.88 6.37 -22.90
C ALA A 133 -6.63 4.91 -23.32
N GLN A 134 -6.09 4.07 -22.44
CA GLN A 134 -5.83 2.65 -22.68
C GLN A 134 -6.90 1.72 -22.10
N SER A 135 -8.11 2.24 -21.82
CA SER A 135 -9.21 1.46 -21.23
C SER A 135 -9.66 0.22 -22.02
N ALA A 136 -9.34 0.14 -23.32
CA ALA A 136 -9.57 -1.06 -24.14
C ALA A 136 -8.72 -2.27 -23.71
N LEU A 137 -7.61 -2.05 -23.00
CA LEU A 137 -6.74 -3.13 -22.52
C LEU A 137 -7.46 -4.11 -21.60
N ILE A 138 -8.49 -3.67 -20.87
CA ILE A 138 -9.31 -4.53 -20.02
C ILE A 138 -9.97 -5.62 -20.86
N THR A 139 -10.62 -5.23 -21.96
CA THR A 139 -11.31 -6.17 -22.86
C THR A 139 -10.31 -7.01 -23.65
N ASP A 140 -9.17 -6.45 -24.05
CA ASP A 140 -8.11 -7.20 -24.73
C ASP A 140 -7.53 -8.28 -23.80
N PHE A 141 -7.31 -7.96 -22.53
CA PHE A 141 -6.84 -8.91 -21.51
C PHE A 141 -7.89 -9.99 -21.23
N GLU A 142 -9.17 -9.62 -21.14
CA GLU A 142 -10.27 -10.58 -21.02
C GLU A 142 -10.27 -11.59 -22.17
N GLN A 143 -10.17 -11.10 -23.41
CA GLN A 143 -10.14 -11.94 -24.61
C GLN A 143 -8.88 -12.81 -24.65
N TYR A 144 -7.73 -12.28 -24.25
CA TYR A 144 -6.48 -13.03 -24.15
C TYR A 144 -6.62 -14.20 -23.17
N VAL A 145 -7.09 -13.94 -21.95
CA VAL A 145 -7.31 -14.95 -20.90
C VAL A 145 -8.28 -16.05 -21.37
N LYS A 146 -9.39 -15.66 -22.00
CA LYS A 146 -10.36 -16.61 -22.58
C LYS A 146 -9.74 -17.43 -23.72
N GLY A 147 -9.01 -16.78 -24.62
CA GLY A 147 -8.35 -17.43 -25.77
C GLY A 147 -7.28 -18.43 -25.35
N LYS A 148 -6.56 -18.16 -24.25
CA LYS A 148 -5.60 -19.09 -23.64
C LYS A 148 -6.24 -20.12 -22.70
N GLN A 149 -7.56 -20.06 -22.49
CA GLN A 149 -8.32 -20.95 -21.60
C GLN A 149 -7.77 -20.97 -20.16
N VAL A 150 -7.33 -19.81 -19.67
CA VAL A 150 -6.80 -19.68 -18.32
C VAL A 150 -7.95 -19.66 -17.31
N ASP A 151 -7.82 -20.41 -16.23
CA ASP A 151 -8.77 -20.40 -15.11
C ASP A 151 -8.70 -19.05 -14.38
N THR A 152 -9.78 -18.27 -14.49
CA THR A 152 -9.86 -16.93 -13.91
C THR A 152 -9.89 -16.92 -12.38
N SER A 153 -10.18 -18.07 -11.75
CA SER A 153 -10.12 -18.20 -10.29
C SER A 153 -8.68 -18.22 -9.74
N GLN A 154 -7.72 -18.55 -10.61
CA GLN A 154 -6.28 -18.57 -10.29
C GLN A 154 -5.58 -17.25 -10.58
N LEU A 155 -6.25 -16.32 -11.28
CA LEU A 155 -5.67 -15.03 -11.62
C LEU A 155 -5.66 -14.10 -10.41
N ILE A 156 -4.51 -13.47 -10.18
CA ILE A 156 -4.28 -12.45 -9.16
C ILE A 156 -3.78 -11.20 -9.88
N GLY A 157 -4.39 -10.06 -9.63
CA GLY A 157 -4.00 -8.86 -10.36
C GLY A 157 -4.97 -7.72 -10.27
N GLY A 158 -4.78 -6.75 -11.17
CA GLY A 158 -5.66 -5.61 -11.27
C GLY A 158 -5.15 -4.53 -12.19
N PHE A 159 -5.97 -3.49 -12.32
CA PHE A 159 -5.62 -2.27 -13.04
C PHE A 159 -5.58 -1.12 -12.05
N PHE A 160 -4.51 -0.35 -12.07
CA PHE A 160 -4.37 0.92 -11.36
C PHE A 160 -4.42 2.04 -12.38
N TRP A 161 -5.41 2.93 -12.22
CA TRP A 161 -5.68 4.02 -13.16
C TRP A 161 -4.99 5.30 -12.71
N THR A 162 -4.16 5.87 -13.57
CA THR A 162 -3.46 7.14 -13.31
C THR A 162 -4.34 8.37 -13.55
N SER A 163 -5.51 8.16 -14.15
CA SER A 163 -6.56 9.14 -14.39
C SER A 163 -7.86 8.67 -13.75
N PRO A 164 -8.81 9.60 -13.46
CA PRO A 164 -10.09 9.21 -12.87
C PRO A 164 -10.79 8.10 -13.64
N ILE A 165 -11.31 7.13 -12.91
CA ILE A 165 -12.02 5.97 -13.47
C ILE A 165 -13.31 6.45 -14.15
N SER A 166 -13.30 6.49 -15.47
CA SER A 166 -14.44 6.89 -16.32
C SER A 166 -15.47 5.77 -16.51
N SER A 167 -16.68 6.13 -16.90
CA SER A 167 -17.78 5.17 -17.16
C SER A 167 -17.42 4.10 -18.21
N ASN A 168 -16.55 4.42 -19.17
CA ASN A 168 -16.01 3.49 -20.16
C ASN A 168 -15.06 2.45 -19.54
N ILE A 169 -14.21 2.82 -18.57
CA ILE A 169 -13.40 1.84 -17.81
C ILE A 169 -14.30 0.85 -17.09
N VAL A 170 -15.35 1.36 -16.45
CA VAL A 170 -16.33 0.55 -15.73
C VAL A 170 -17.03 -0.41 -16.68
N ALA A 171 -17.53 0.11 -17.81
CA ALA A 171 -18.25 -0.69 -18.80
C ALA A 171 -17.37 -1.85 -19.31
N ASN A 172 -16.10 -1.58 -19.57
CA ASN A 172 -15.11 -2.58 -19.99
C ASN A 172 -14.77 -3.59 -18.87
N SER A 173 -14.96 -3.23 -17.61
CA SER A 173 -14.68 -4.08 -16.44
C SER A 173 -15.80 -5.06 -16.09
N ASN A 174 -16.93 -5.04 -16.80
CA ASN A 174 -18.13 -5.79 -16.43
C ASN A 174 -17.96 -7.30 -16.31
N THR A 175 -17.04 -7.91 -17.07
CA THR A 175 -16.73 -9.34 -16.92
C THR A 175 -15.67 -9.57 -15.85
N ILE A 176 -14.57 -8.82 -15.92
CA ILE A 176 -13.38 -9.00 -15.06
C ILE A 176 -13.71 -8.72 -13.59
N LYS A 177 -14.68 -7.85 -13.30
CA LYS A 177 -15.16 -7.60 -11.94
C LYS A 177 -15.68 -8.86 -11.22
N HIS A 178 -15.99 -9.93 -11.94
CA HIS A 178 -16.43 -11.20 -11.34
C HIS A 178 -15.27 -12.18 -11.07
N TRP A 179 -14.05 -11.85 -11.48
CA TRP A 179 -12.88 -12.65 -11.16
C TRP A 179 -12.49 -12.43 -9.71
N ASN A 180 -12.22 -13.51 -8.97
CA ASN A 180 -12.18 -13.46 -7.50
C ASN A 180 -11.07 -12.54 -6.97
N ARG A 181 -9.82 -12.75 -7.41
CA ARG A 181 -8.63 -12.04 -6.93
C ARG A 181 -8.09 -11.02 -7.94
N PHE A 182 -8.96 -10.52 -8.81
CA PHE A 182 -8.59 -9.53 -9.83
C PHE A 182 -9.44 -8.26 -9.68
N ASN A 183 -8.78 -7.12 -9.49
CA ASN A 183 -9.41 -5.84 -9.15
C ASN A 183 -9.23 -4.83 -10.30
N PRO A 184 -10.23 -4.63 -11.18
CA PRO A 184 -10.09 -3.75 -12.33
C PRO A 184 -10.27 -2.25 -12.03
N LEU A 185 -10.72 -1.88 -10.83
CA LEU A 185 -11.06 -0.51 -10.47
C LEU A 185 -10.06 0.07 -9.45
N GLY A 186 -8.77 -0.07 -9.72
CA GLY A 186 -7.73 0.43 -8.84
C GLY A 186 -7.46 1.92 -9.00
N ILE A 187 -7.46 2.64 -7.88
CA ILE A 187 -7.22 4.09 -7.84
C ILE A 187 -5.76 4.34 -7.47
N VAL A 188 -5.05 5.13 -8.27
CA VAL A 188 -3.73 5.63 -7.90
C VAL A 188 -3.92 6.84 -6.99
N VAL A 189 -3.53 6.68 -5.72
CA VAL A 189 -3.64 7.75 -4.73
C VAL A 189 -2.62 8.84 -5.04
N LYS A 190 -3.11 10.08 -5.16
CA LYS A 190 -2.28 11.24 -5.46
C LYS A 190 -1.49 11.65 -4.22
N PRO A 191 -0.14 11.73 -4.29
CA PRO A 191 0.66 12.14 -3.14
C PRO A 191 0.33 13.55 -2.66
N ASN A 192 0.34 13.74 -1.35
CA ASN A 192 0.14 15.03 -0.70
C ASN A 192 1.05 15.14 0.53
N SER A 193 1.46 16.35 0.90
CA SER A 193 2.21 16.56 2.15
C SER A 193 1.41 16.21 3.41
N ASP A 194 0.08 16.19 3.30
CA ASP A 194 -0.83 15.80 4.37
C ASP A 194 -1.48 14.44 4.05
N PRO A 195 -1.14 13.36 4.79
CA PRO A 195 -1.70 12.03 4.54
C PRO A 195 -3.22 11.99 4.70
N SER A 196 -3.81 12.89 5.50
CA SER A 196 -5.27 12.94 5.68
C SER A 196 -5.99 13.39 4.39
N VAL A 197 -5.33 14.18 3.55
CA VAL A 197 -5.84 14.61 2.24
C VAL A 197 -5.76 13.47 1.24
N GLU A 198 -4.62 12.76 1.18
CA GLU A 198 -4.45 11.60 0.30
C GLU A 198 -5.57 10.56 0.49
N ILE A 199 -5.85 10.23 1.75
CA ILE A 199 -6.87 9.25 2.12
C ILE A 199 -8.26 9.76 1.77
N ALA A 200 -8.58 11.01 2.12
CA ALA A 200 -9.89 11.58 1.87
C ALA A 200 -10.21 11.65 0.36
N GLU A 201 -9.27 12.09 -0.47
CA GLU A 201 -9.43 12.17 -1.92
C GLU A 201 -9.56 10.76 -2.54
N ALA A 202 -8.77 9.78 -2.07
CA ALA A 202 -8.87 8.40 -2.54
C ALA A 202 -10.24 7.76 -2.23
N LEU A 203 -10.75 7.96 -1.01
CA LEU A 203 -12.08 7.49 -0.61
C LEU A 203 -13.19 8.21 -1.38
N TRP A 204 -13.03 9.51 -1.63
CA TRP A 204 -13.96 10.30 -2.44
C TRP A 204 -14.02 9.80 -3.88
N GLU A 205 -12.87 9.60 -4.53
CA GLU A 205 -12.83 9.05 -5.88
C GLU A 205 -13.47 7.65 -5.93
N ALA A 206 -13.18 6.79 -4.95
CA ALA A 206 -13.81 5.49 -4.85
C ALA A 206 -15.34 5.57 -4.69
N ALA A 207 -15.83 6.51 -3.87
CA ALA A 207 -17.26 6.74 -3.68
C ALA A 207 -17.93 7.23 -4.98
N THR A 208 -17.27 8.11 -5.75
CA THR A 208 -17.74 8.53 -7.08
C THR A 208 -17.84 7.35 -8.03
N VAL A 209 -16.82 6.49 -8.08
CA VAL A 209 -16.87 5.26 -8.88
C VAL A 209 -18.01 4.36 -8.43
N ILE A 210 -18.24 4.17 -7.14
CA ILE A 210 -19.35 3.33 -6.67
C ILE A 210 -20.71 3.96 -7.04
N ALA A 211 -20.85 5.28 -6.95
CA ALA A 211 -22.07 5.99 -7.33
C ALA A 211 -22.44 5.77 -8.80
N ASP A 212 -21.45 5.78 -9.70
CA ASP A 212 -21.65 5.60 -11.14
C ASP A 212 -21.92 4.14 -11.54
N THR A 213 -21.51 3.18 -10.71
CA THR A 213 -21.36 1.77 -11.13
C THR A 213 -22.17 0.78 -10.31
N GLY A 214 -22.63 1.21 -9.14
CA GLY A 214 -23.41 0.42 -8.22
C GLY A 214 -22.55 -0.36 -7.21
N LYS A 215 -23.27 -0.94 -6.25
CA LYS A 215 -22.72 -1.62 -5.06
C LYS A 215 -21.76 -2.78 -5.38
N ASP A 216 -21.93 -3.47 -6.50
CA ASP A 216 -21.11 -4.64 -6.85
C ASP A 216 -19.62 -4.27 -7.04
N SER A 217 -19.34 -3.03 -7.43
CA SER A 217 -17.99 -2.51 -7.64
C SER A 217 -17.21 -2.31 -6.34
N VAL A 218 -17.87 -2.21 -5.18
CA VAL A 218 -17.22 -2.00 -3.87
C VAL A 218 -16.18 -3.08 -3.59
N SER A 219 -16.45 -4.33 -3.97
CA SER A 219 -15.51 -5.45 -3.78
C SER A 219 -14.35 -5.49 -4.78
N LYS A 220 -14.28 -4.51 -5.70
CA LYS A 220 -13.35 -4.48 -6.83
C LYS A 220 -12.51 -3.20 -6.90
N ILE A 221 -12.73 -2.29 -5.95
CA ILE A 221 -11.86 -1.16 -5.70
C ILE A 221 -10.58 -1.66 -5.02
N CYS A 222 -9.46 -1.16 -5.48
CA CYS A 222 -8.16 -1.32 -4.83
C CYS A 222 -7.40 0.02 -4.91
N PHE A 223 -6.29 0.15 -4.18
CA PHE A 223 -5.51 1.39 -4.18
C PHE A 223 -4.05 1.12 -4.48
N SER A 224 -3.42 2.04 -5.21
CA SER A 224 -1.97 2.13 -5.34
C SER A 224 -1.49 3.40 -4.64
N VAL A 225 -0.74 3.24 -3.56
CA VAL A 225 -0.34 4.30 -2.64
C VAL A 225 1.17 4.49 -2.69
N ASN A 226 1.62 5.75 -2.83
CA ASN A 226 3.03 6.07 -2.72
C ASN A 226 3.51 5.95 -1.27
N THR A 227 4.64 5.29 -1.07
CA THR A 227 5.34 5.23 0.20
C THR A 227 6.73 5.86 0.05
N GLY A 228 7.12 6.66 1.03
CA GLY A 228 8.34 7.46 1.00
C GLY A 228 9.19 7.26 2.24
N THR A 229 9.75 8.36 2.74
CA THR A 229 10.64 8.36 3.91
C THR A 229 9.95 8.69 5.23
N ASP A 230 8.68 9.12 5.18
CA ASP A 230 7.90 9.43 6.38
C ASP A 230 7.33 8.15 6.98
N PHE A 231 8.25 7.35 7.54
CA PHE A 231 8.06 5.95 7.90
C PHE A 231 6.77 5.65 8.66
N PHE A 232 6.52 6.34 9.77
CA PHE A 232 5.32 6.14 10.58
C PHE A 232 4.06 6.71 9.92
N SER A 233 4.20 7.79 9.14
CA SER A 233 3.10 8.41 8.40
C SER A 233 2.58 7.47 7.32
N ASP A 234 3.47 6.81 6.58
CA ASP A 234 3.10 5.83 5.57
C ASP A 234 2.42 4.61 6.18
N ILE A 235 2.93 4.09 7.31
CA ILE A 235 2.28 3.00 8.06
C ILE A 235 0.87 3.41 8.48
N ALA A 236 0.73 4.57 9.12
CA ALA A 236 -0.55 5.06 9.60
C ALA A 236 -1.53 5.30 8.44
N LYS A 237 -1.06 5.87 7.33
CA LYS A 237 -1.84 6.11 6.11
C LYS A 237 -2.44 4.82 5.54
N LEU A 238 -1.62 3.79 5.40
CA LEU A 238 -2.04 2.49 4.84
C LEU A 238 -3.09 1.80 5.74
N LYS A 239 -2.87 1.79 7.06
CA LYS A 239 -3.82 1.24 8.04
C LYS A 239 -5.12 2.05 8.12
N CYS A 240 -5.02 3.37 8.13
CA CYS A 240 -6.17 4.27 8.11
C CYS A 240 -7.04 4.05 6.85
N LEU A 241 -6.42 3.98 5.66
CA LEU A 241 -7.13 3.72 4.42
C LEU A 241 -7.93 2.41 4.48
N ARG A 242 -7.34 1.34 5.04
CA ARG A 242 -7.99 0.04 5.23
C ARG A 242 -9.17 0.14 6.20
N ARG A 243 -8.98 0.78 7.34
CA ARG A 243 -10.01 0.99 8.38
C ARG A 243 -11.20 1.79 7.85
N LEU A 244 -10.95 2.91 7.17
CA LEU A 244 -12.02 3.74 6.61
C LEU A 244 -12.73 3.05 5.44
N TRP A 245 -12.01 2.23 4.64
CA TRP A 245 -12.65 1.44 3.60
C TRP A 245 -13.65 0.42 4.14
N GLN A 246 -13.34 -0.24 5.28
CA GLN A 246 -14.29 -1.12 5.94
C GLN A 246 -15.58 -0.38 6.35
N GLN A 247 -15.48 0.88 6.77
CA GLN A 247 -16.66 1.70 7.05
C GLN A 247 -17.48 1.96 5.79
N ILE A 248 -16.85 2.25 4.65
CA ILE A 248 -17.53 2.40 3.35
C ILE A 248 -18.24 1.11 2.95
N GLN A 249 -17.57 -0.05 3.06
CA GLN A 249 -18.19 -1.35 2.77
C GLN A 249 -19.44 -1.59 3.62
N GLY A 250 -19.36 -1.27 4.92
CA GLY A 250 -20.49 -1.34 5.85
C GLY A 250 -21.65 -0.44 5.44
N ALA A 251 -21.36 0.80 5.02
CA ALA A 251 -22.38 1.74 4.56
C ALA A 251 -23.16 1.24 3.32
N TYR A 252 -22.48 0.52 2.42
CA TYR A 252 -23.12 -0.12 1.28
C TYR A 252 -23.74 -1.49 1.60
N ASN A 253 -23.68 -1.99 2.84
CA ASN A 253 -24.11 -3.34 3.24
C ASN A 253 -23.42 -4.46 2.43
N VAL A 254 -22.15 -4.28 2.09
CA VAL A 254 -21.32 -5.31 1.46
C VAL A 254 -20.61 -6.07 2.58
N THR A 255 -20.63 -7.41 2.52
CA THR A 255 -19.81 -8.23 3.43
C THR A 255 -18.37 -7.76 3.33
N GLN A 256 -17.70 -7.54 4.46
CA GLN A 256 -16.32 -7.07 4.47
C GLN A 256 -15.46 -7.95 3.55
N THR A 257 -14.95 -7.33 2.49
CA THR A 257 -14.02 -7.97 1.55
C THR A 257 -12.63 -7.42 1.79
N HIS A 258 -11.63 -8.26 1.56
CA HIS A 258 -10.24 -7.84 1.57
C HIS A 258 -10.01 -6.65 0.62
N LEU A 259 -9.42 -5.57 1.14
CA LEU A 259 -8.99 -4.45 0.32
C LEU A 259 -7.56 -4.70 -0.17
N HIS A 260 -7.36 -4.77 -1.49
CA HIS A 260 -6.01 -4.83 -2.05
C HIS A 260 -5.37 -3.45 -2.02
N ILE A 261 -4.22 -3.32 -1.36
CA ILE A 261 -3.40 -2.11 -1.38
C ILE A 261 -2.04 -2.43 -1.99
N HIS A 262 -1.68 -1.71 -3.04
CA HIS A 262 -0.37 -1.71 -3.64
C HIS A 262 0.47 -0.55 -3.09
N GLY A 263 1.65 -0.84 -2.53
CA GLY A 263 2.62 0.18 -2.13
C GLY A 263 3.63 0.42 -3.24
N ILE A 264 3.92 1.67 -3.58
CA ILE A 264 4.96 2.03 -4.54
C ILE A 264 5.99 2.97 -3.95
N SER A 265 7.24 2.51 -3.86
CA SER A 265 8.41 3.34 -3.59
C SER A 265 8.94 3.88 -4.92
N SER A 266 8.65 5.14 -5.20
CA SER A 266 9.18 5.81 -6.40
C SER A 266 10.69 5.99 -6.34
N SER A 267 11.33 6.00 -7.51
CA SER A 267 12.76 6.32 -7.60
C SER A 267 12.99 7.79 -7.24
N TRP A 268 14.05 8.05 -6.46
CA TRP A 268 14.50 9.41 -6.14
C TRP A 268 15.84 9.69 -6.81
N THR A 269 15.90 10.72 -7.64
CA THR A 269 17.11 11.08 -8.38
C THR A 269 17.63 12.44 -7.94
N ASP A 270 17.79 12.64 -6.63
CA ASP A 270 18.48 13.83 -6.11
C ASP A 270 19.99 13.60 -6.12
N GLU A 271 20.70 14.40 -6.94
CA GLU A 271 22.15 14.34 -7.11
C GLU A 271 22.93 14.41 -5.80
N LYS A 272 22.38 15.06 -4.76
CA LYS A 272 23.02 15.17 -3.44
C LYS A 272 23.23 13.83 -2.75
N TYR A 273 22.37 12.85 -3.06
CA TYR A 273 22.38 11.54 -2.43
C TYR A 273 22.82 10.43 -3.41
N SER A 274 23.27 10.81 -4.61
CA SER A 274 23.84 9.89 -5.58
C SER A 274 25.17 9.28 -5.11
N PRO A 275 25.47 8.03 -5.51
CA PRO A 275 24.71 7.18 -6.43
C PRO A 275 23.80 6.15 -5.72
N ASN A 276 23.65 6.21 -4.39
CA ASN A 276 23.03 5.13 -3.60
C ASN A 276 21.91 5.58 -2.65
N GLY A 277 21.51 6.85 -2.68
CA GLY A 277 20.46 7.40 -1.80
C GLY A 277 19.14 6.63 -1.89
N ASN A 278 18.83 6.10 -3.08
CA ASN A 278 17.66 5.26 -3.28
C ASN A 278 17.70 3.96 -2.48
N MET A 279 18.85 3.34 -2.24
CA MET A 279 18.88 2.05 -1.54
C MET A 279 18.39 2.17 -0.10
N ILE A 280 18.78 3.24 0.61
CA ILE A 280 18.35 3.46 2.00
C ILE A 280 16.87 3.82 2.03
N LYS A 281 16.46 4.76 1.19
CA LYS A 281 15.08 5.24 1.16
C LYS A 281 14.09 4.20 0.71
N SER A 282 14.42 3.45 -0.34
CA SER A 282 13.57 2.39 -0.83
C SER A 282 13.43 1.26 0.18
N THR A 283 14.46 0.99 0.98
CA THR A 283 14.36 0.04 2.10
C THR A 283 13.42 0.56 3.18
N THR A 284 13.53 1.84 3.58
CA THR A 284 12.61 2.45 4.56
C THR A 284 11.16 2.46 4.05
N SER A 285 10.95 2.83 2.79
CA SER A 285 9.65 2.84 2.13
C SER A 285 9.06 1.44 1.97
N ALA A 286 9.87 0.46 1.57
CA ALA A 286 9.44 -0.93 1.50
C ALA A 286 9.07 -1.47 2.88
N LEU A 287 9.83 -1.10 3.92
CA LEU A 287 9.54 -1.49 5.29
C LEU A 287 8.22 -0.87 5.77
N SER A 288 7.97 0.42 5.54
CA SER A 288 6.69 1.04 5.89
C SER A 288 5.52 0.42 5.12
N ALA A 289 5.69 0.10 3.84
CA ALA A 289 4.69 -0.60 3.04
C ALA A 289 4.38 -2.01 3.57
N VAL A 290 5.39 -2.78 3.98
CA VAL A 290 5.21 -4.11 4.60
C VAL A 290 4.45 -4.00 5.91
N LEU A 291 4.89 -3.10 6.81
CA LEU A 291 4.30 -2.91 8.14
C LEU A 291 2.90 -2.28 8.09
N GLY A 292 2.64 -1.43 7.10
CA GLY A 292 1.30 -0.88 6.83
C GLY A 292 0.35 -1.88 6.17
N GLY A 293 0.83 -3.08 5.80
CA GLY A 293 0.00 -4.15 5.29
C GLY A 293 -0.35 -4.06 3.81
N CYS A 294 0.56 -3.57 2.97
CA CYS A 294 0.41 -3.64 1.50
C CYS A 294 0.43 -5.09 1.01
N ASP A 295 -0.46 -5.41 0.08
CA ASP A 295 -0.64 -6.72 -0.54
C ASP A 295 0.32 -6.98 -1.67
N SER A 296 0.72 -5.93 -2.37
CA SER A 296 1.74 -5.95 -3.42
C SER A 296 2.62 -4.73 -3.27
N ILE A 297 3.92 -4.86 -3.47
CA ILE A 297 4.85 -3.75 -3.28
C ILE A 297 5.79 -3.66 -4.48
N THR A 298 5.88 -2.46 -5.03
CA THR A 298 6.87 -2.07 -6.05
C THR A 298 7.95 -1.23 -5.39
N VAL A 299 9.20 -1.63 -5.58
CA VAL A 299 10.37 -0.76 -5.35
C VAL A 299 10.94 -0.40 -6.71
N GLU A 300 10.88 0.87 -7.08
CA GLU A 300 11.46 1.33 -8.35
C GLU A 300 12.99 1.42 -8.24
N SER A 301 13.67 0.96 -9.30
CA SER A 301 15.10 1.18 -9.45
C SER A 301 15.40 2.64 -9.78
N GLU A 302 16.52 3.14 -9.29
CA GLU A 302 17.07 4.44 -9.70
C GLU A 302 17.47 4.49 -11.18
N ASP A 303 17.82 3.33 -11.74
CA ASP A 303 18.18 3.21 -13.15
C ASP A 303 17.72 1.85 -13.66
N VAL A 304 16.65 1.88 -14.44
CA VAL A 304 16.03 0.69 -15.06
C VAL A 304 16.93 0.02 -16.11
N LYS A 305 17.97 0.71 -16.60
CA LYS A 305 18.94 0.13 -17.56
C LYS A 305 20.04 -0.65 -16.84
N SER A 306 20.22 -0.43 -15.54
CA SER A 306 21.22 -1.13 -14.74
C SER A 306 20.64 -2.41 -14.16
N SER A 307 21.06 -3.55 -14.71
CA SER A 307 20.67 -4.88 -14.21
C SER A 307 21.01 -5.07 -12.72
N PHE A 308 22.08 -4.42 -12.25
CA PHE A 308 22.46 -4.43 -10.84
C PHE A 308 21.44 -3.65 -9.99
N LYS A 309 21.05 -2.43 -10.38
CA LYS A 309 20.13 -1.61 -9.60
C LYS A 309 18.71 -2.20 -9.61
N GLU A 310 18.26 -2.75 -10.73
CA GLU A 310 17.03 -3.53 -10.84
C GLU A 310 17.02 -4.75 -9.91
N ARG A 311 18.15 -5.48 -9.85
CA ARG A 311 18.31 -6.59 -8.90
C ARG A 311 18.23 -6.11 -7.45
N VAL A 312 18.88 -4.99 -7.12
CA VAL A 312 18.83 -4.44 -5.76
C VAL A 312 17.41 -4.07 -5.39
N ALA A 313 16.70 -3.31 -6.25
CA ALA A 313 15.32 -2.90 -6.04
C ALA A 313 14.38 -4.09 -5.78
N ARG A 314 14.43 -5.12 -6.64
CA ARG A 314 13.66 -6.36 -6.45
C ARG A 314 14.01 -7.07 -5.14
N ASN A 315 15.29 -7.16 -4.80
CA ASN A 315 15.72 -7.99 -3.67
C ASN A 315 15.40 -7.38 -2.30
N VAL A 316 15.12 -6.06 -2.19
CA VAL A 316 14.75 -5.43 -0.91
C VAL A 316 13.60 -6.19 -0.25
N LEU A 317 12.53 -6.46 -1.00
CA LEU A 317 11.33 -7.14 -0.50
C LEU A 317 11.60 -8.61 -0.15
N ASN A 318 12.49 -9.28 -0.88
CA ASN A 318 12.88 -10.65 -0.58
C ASN A 318 13.71 -10.73 0.70
N ILE A 319 14.63 -9.79 0.92
CA ILE A 319 15.41 -9.70 2.16
C ILE A 319 14.49 -9.45 3.37
N LEU A 320 13.55 -8.49 3.24
CA LEU A 320 12.57 -8.21 4.30
C LEU A 320 11.73 -9.45 4.67
N ARG A 321 11.39 -10.28 3.67
CA ARG A 321 10.65 -11.54 3.88
C ARG A 321 11.53 -12.64 4.46
N GLU A 322 12.61 -12.97 3.77
CA GLU A 322 13.38 -14.20 3.96
C GLU A 322 14.46 -14.08 5.03
N GLU A 323 15.04 -12.90 5.22
CA GLU A 323 16.14 -12.67 6.17
C GLU A 323 15.65 -11.93 7.42
N SER A 324 14.87 -10.86 7.24
CA SER A 324 14.32 -10.09 8.37
C SER A 324 13.08 -10.73 9.01
N LYS A 325 12.51 -11.77 8.38
CA LYS A 325 11.36 -12.56 8.88
C LYS A 325 10.12 -11.73 9.19
N LEU A 326 9.93 -10.62 8.48
CA LEU A 326 8.76 -9.75 8.65
C LEU A 326 7.45 -10.38 8.16
N ASN A 327 7.52 -11.57 7.56
CA ASN A 327 6.35 -12.34 7.17
C ASN A 327 5.80 -13.26 8.27
N GLN A 328 6.48 -13.38 9.41
CA GLN A 328 6.12 -14.30 10.49
C GLN A 328 4.99 -13.77 11.39
N PRO A 329 5.04 -12.53 11.93
CA PRO A 329 3.89 -11.92 12.56
C PRO A 329 2.96 -11.32 11.49
N ALA A 330 1.65 -11.47 11.64
CA ALA A 330 0.68 -10.82 10.76
C ALA A 330 0.78 -9.28 10.86
N ASP A 331 0.95 -8.78 12.08
CA ASP A 331 1.06 -7.37 12.39
C ASP A 331 2.03 -7.12 13.56
N PRO A 332 3.32 -6.87 13.29
CA PRO A 332 4.32 -6.69 14.34
C PRO A 332 4.23 -5.35 15.09
N ILE A 333 3.42 -4.40 14.61
CA ILE A 333 3.31 -3.05 15.18
C ILE A 333 2.01 -2.82 15.94
N ALA A 334 1.07 -3.77 15.88
CA ALA A 334 -0.17 -3.74 16.66
C ALA A 334 0.11 -3.58 18.15
N GLY A 335 -0.64 -2.69 18.81
CA GLY A 335 -0.49 -2.38 20.23
C GLY A 335 0.59 -1.33 20.55
N SER A 336 1.25 -0.76 19.55
CA SER A 336 2.10 0.42 19.75
C SER A 336 1.25 1.64 20.12
N TYR A 337 1.40 2.15 21.35
CA TYR A 337 0.60 3.28 21.84
C TYR A 337 0.63 4.50 20.91
N PHE A 338 1.81 4.80 20.37
CA PHE A 338 2.00 5.88 19.41
C PHE A 338 1.26 5.63 18.10
N LEU A 339 1.39 4.44 17.52
CA LEU A 339 0.80 4.18 16.20
C LEU A 339 -0.72 4.05 16.28
N GLU A 340 -1.27 3.43 17.32
CA GLU A 340 -2.73 3.33 17.50
C GLU A 340 -3.37 4.72 17.64
N ASP A 341 -2.80 5.60 18.48
CA ASP A 341 -3.25 7.00 18.63
C ASP A 341 -3.08 7.77 17.31
N TYR A 342 -1.95 7.62 16.62
CA TYR A 342 -1.72 8.30 15.34
C TYR A 342 -2.73 7.84 14.26
N ILE A 343 -2.97 6.53 14.13
CA ILE A 343 -3.95 5.99 13.19
C ILE A 343 -5.36 6.49 13.51
N GLU A 344 -5.75 6.55 14.79
CA GLU A 344 -7.04 7.10 15.19
C GLU A 344 -7.18 8.57 14.79
N GLN A 345 -6.22 9.42 15.17
CA GLN A 345 -6.26 10.85 14.83
C GLN A 345 -6.35 11.05 13.31
N LEU A 346 -5.50 10.33 12.57
CA LEU A 346 -5.49 10.38 11.11
C LEU A 346 -6.82 9.90 10.50
N SER A 347 -7.42 8.85 11.07
CA SER A 347 -8.73 8.33 10.63
C SER A 347 -9.83 9.35 10.82
N GLN A 348 -9.89 10.00 11.99
CA GLN A 348 -10.89 11.03 12.27
C GLN A 348 -10.74 12.24 11.33
N THR A 349 -9.51 12.74 11.14
CA THR A 349 -9.25 13.87 10.24
C THR A 349 -9.56 13.53 8.78
N ALA A 350 -9.09 12.39 8.29
CA ALA A 350 -9.35 11.96 6.91
C ALA A 350 -10.84 11.71 6.65
N TRP A 351 -11.56 11.10 7.60
CA TRP A 351 -12.99 10.87 7.48
C TRP A 351 -13.79 12.18 7.42
N GLN A 352 -13.46 13.15 8.29
CA GLN A 352 -14.09 14.46 8.24
C GLN A 352 -13.87 15.16 6.88
N ARG A 353 -12.63 15.14 6.37
CA ARG A 353 -12.30 15.69 5.04
C ARG A 353 -13.08 15.00 3.93
N PHE A 354 -13.16 13.67 3.96
CA PHE A 354 -13.96 12.89 3.01
C PHE A 354 -15.45 13.30 3.04
N GLN A 355 -16.03 13.45 4.23
CA GLN A 355 -17.42 13.90 4.37
C GLN A 355 -17.65 15.31 3.82
N ASP A 356 -16.67 16.20 3.95
CA ASP A 356 -16.75 17.55 3.41
C ASP A 356 -16.69 17.56 1.87
N LEU A 357 -15.83 16.71 1.28
CA LEU A 357 -15.77 16.51 -0.18
C LEU A 357 -17.05 15.90 -0.77
N VAL A 358 -17.76 15.08 -0.01
CA VAL A 358 -19.04 14.49 -0.46
C VAL A 358 -20.20 15.50 -0.38
N LYS A 359 -20.12 16.49 0.50
CA LYS A 359 -21.17 17.52 0.68
C LYS A 359 -21.03 18.70 -0.28
N SER A 360 -19.80 19.00 -0.73
CA SER A 360 -19.50 20.03 -1.72
C SER A 360 -19.95 19.62 -3.10
#